data_AF-A0A845K1L9-F1
#
_entry.id   AF-A0A845K1L9-F1
#
_cell.length_a   1.000
_cell.length_b   1.000
_cell.length_c   1.000
_cell.angle_alpha   90.00
_cell.angle_beta   90.00
_cell.angle_gamma   90.00
#
_symmetry.space_group_name_H-M   'P 1'
#
loop_
_entity.id
_entity.type
_entity.pdbx_description
1 polymer ?
#
loop_
_entity_poly.entity_id
_entity_poly.type
_entity_poly.pdbx_seq_one_letter_code
_entity_poly.pdbx_strand_id
1 'polypeptide(L)'
;REPVLIPDEEEVRSFLPLFTASQPVFQASQPMARASAVFGGATYTSFKLQQELACCNAENCFNRVAQEFGNHFGRFYQPVERFHLDDAEYVFVMSNSFATKGKSAVIKLRQQGIKAGLLKLRLFRPFPGKAIASALAGHAKVAVIDQNLAPGMGGIIYPEIVTSLYDEQDRPEKILSVIGGLGGKDMDDQDFMSIINHLDKTEMTSPLYLYGESDVSGFNRLQQIAKFKGELS
;
A
#
# COMPACT_ATOMS: atom_id res chain seq x y z
N ARG A 1 -7.59 10.80 19.99
CA ARG A 1 -6.64 9.68 19.80
C ARG A 1 -7.46 8.41 19.89
N GLU A 2 -7.36 7.52 18.90
CA GLU A 2 -8.03 6.21 19.00
C GLU A 2 -7.47 5.46 20.22
N PRO A 3 -8.30 4.76 21.00
CA PRO A 3 -7.82 3.93 22.09
C PRO A 3 -6.94 2.82 21.52
N VAL A 4 -5.75 2.65 22.07
CA VAL A 4 -4.82 1.60 21.69
C VAL A 4 -4.70 0.58 22.81
N LEU A 5 -4.77 -0.71 22.45
CA LEU A 5 -4.47 -1.80 23.36
C LEU A 5 -2.96 -2.00 23.38
N ILE A 6 -2.34 -1.66 24.51
CA ILE A 6 -0.92 -1.88 24.77
C ILE A 6 -0.82 -3.20 25.53
N PRO A 7 -0.18 -4.24 24.96
CA PRO A 7 0.04 -5.51 25.66
C PRO A 7 0.95 -5.32 26.87
N ASP A 8 0.87 -6.25 27.82
CA ASP A 8 1.75 -6.26 28.98
C ASP A 8 3.21 -6.56 28.58
N GLU A 9 4.17 -6.05 29.35
CA GLU A 9 5.60 -6.22 29.05
C GLU A 9 6.02 -7.69 29.11
N GLU A 10 5.48 -8.48 30.05
CA GLU A 10 5.81 -9.91 30.17
C GLU A 10 5.27 -10.70 28.98
N GLU A 11 4.05 -10.40 28.54
CA GLU A 11 3.46 -10.97 27.33
C GLU A 11 4.32 -10.67 26.09
N VAL A 12 4.81 -9.44 25.95
CA VAL A 12 5.70 -9.04 24.85
C VAL A 12 7.02 -9.79 24.92
N ARG A 13 7.63 -9.92 26.11
CA ARG A 13 8.88 -10.67 26.30
C ARG A 13 8.74 -12.16 25.99
N SER A 14 7.58 -12.74 26.28
CA SER A 14 7.28 -14.13 25.92
C SER A 14 7.16 -14.32 24.41
N PHE A 15 6.58 -13.36 23.69
CA PHE A 15 6.41 -13.44 22.25
C PHE A 15 7.69 -13.08 21.46
N LEU A 16 8.43 -12.08 21.93
CA LEU A 16 9.71 -11.64 21.37
C LEU A 16 10.85 -12.02 22.32
N PRO A 17 11.35 -13.27 22.28
CA PRO A 17 12.51 -13.64 23.07
C PRO A 17 13.71 -12.76 22.70
N LEU A 18 14.70 -12.70 23.60
CA LEU A 18 15.91 -11.91 23.38
C LEU A 18 16.50 -12.20 21.99
N PHE A 19 16.68 -11.12 21.22
CA PHE A 19 17.21 -11.21 19.86
C PHE A 19 18.55 -11.96 19.88
N THR A 20 18.57 -13.11 19.23
CA THR A 20 19.77 -13.92 19.05
C THR A 20 20.20 -13.77 17.60
N ALA A 21 21.35 -13.13 17.38
CA ALA A 21 21.86 -12.94 16.03
C ALA A 21 22.15 -14.31 15.39
N SER A 22 21.45 -14.61 14.29
CA SER A 22 21.61 -15.86 13.53
C SER A 22 22.89 -15.91 12.68
N GLN A 23 23.53 -14.76 12.49
CA GLN A 23 24.82 -14.61 11.81
C GLN A 23 25.80 -13.95 12.77
N PRO A 24 27.09 -14.32 12.78
CA PRO A 24 28.01 -13.81 13.79
C PRO A 24 28.10 -12.28 13.67
N VAL A 25 28.07 -11.60 14.81
CA VAL A 25 28.47 -10.20 14.89
C VAL A 25 29.95 -10.11 14.50
N PHE A 26 30.43 -8.98 13.98
CA PHE A 26 31.87 -8.82 13.75
C PHE A 26 32.62 -9.13 15.05
N GLN A 27 33.47 -10.16 15.01
CA GLN A 27 34.23 -10.63 16.16
C GLN A 27 35.69 -10.74 15.76
N ALA A 28 36.58 -10.18 16.58
CA ALA A 28 38.02 -10.24 16.33
C ALA A 28 38.54 -11.69 16.26
N SER A 29 37.94 -12.59 17.04
CA SER A 29 38.23 -14.03 17.05
C SER A 29 37.73 -14.78 15.81
N GLN A 30 36.86 -14.17 15.00
CA GLN A 30 36.30 -14.76 13.78
C GLN A 30 36.28 -13.70 12.65
N PRO A 31 37.45 -13.43 12.02
CA PRO A 31 37.56 -12.40 10.99
C PRO A 31 36.66 -12.72 9.79
N MET A 32 35.93 -11.72 9.31
CA MET A 32 35.01 -11.84 8.19
C MET A 32 35.01 -10.58 7.32
N ALA A 33 34.86 -10.76 6.01
CA ALA A 33 34.61 -9.68 5.07
C ALA A 33 33.12 -9.62 4.71
N ARG A 34 32.54 -8.42 4.74
CA ARG A 34 31.15 -8.16 4.33
C ARG A 34 31.11 -6.99 3.37
N ALA A 35 30.07 -6.93 2.55
CA ALA A 35 29.86 -5.86 1.57
C ALA A 35 31.06 -5.64 0.63
N SER A 36 31.82 -6.69 0.35
CA SER A 36 32.95 -6.64 -0.59
C SER A 36 32.45 -6.33 -2.00
N ALA A 37 33.25 -5.58 -2.76
CA ALA A 37 32.97 -5.35 -4.17
C ALA A 37 32.90 -6.68 -4.92
N VAL A 38 31.82 -6.89 -5.65
CA VAL A 38 31.59 -8.11 -6.44
C VAL A 38 31.84 -7.79 -7.90
N PHE A 39 32.81 -8.49 -8.50
CA PHE A 39 33.13 -8.37 -9.91
C PHE A 39 32.57 -9.57 -10.68
N GLY A 40 32.11 -9.33 -11.91
CA GLY A 40 31.59 -10.36 -12.80
C GLY A 40 30.08 -10.59 -12.67
N GLY A 41 29.42 -10.78 -13.82
CA GLY A 41 27.97 -10.91 -13.90
C GLY A 41 27.42 -12.13 -13.16
N ALA A 42 28.01 -13.31 -13.35
CA ALA A 42 27.52 -14.55 -12.75
C ALA A 42 27.46 -14.50 -11.22
N THR A 43 28.54 -14.06 -10.57
CA THR A 43 28.63 -13.92 -9.11
C THR A 43 27.61 -12.90 -8.61
N TYR A 44 27.51 -11.73 -9.25
CA TYR A 44 26.54 -10.71 -8.88
C TYR A 44 25.09 -11.21 -9.01
N THR A 45 24.76 -11.89 -10.11
CA THR A 45 23.45 -12.51 -10.32
C THR A 45 23.11 -13.52 -9.23
N SER A 46 24.07 -14.35 -8.81
CA SER A 46 23.82 -15.32 -7.73
C SER A 46 23.41 -14.65 -6.40
N PHE A 47 24.01 -13.51 -6.05
CA PHE A 47 23.62 -12.75 -4.86
C PHE A 47 22.24 -12.11 -5.01
N LYS A 48 21.89 -11.61 -6.20
CA LYS A 48 20.54 -11.09 -6.47
C LYS A 48 19.48 -12.19 -6.39
N LEU A 49 19.77 -13.38 -6.88
CA LEU A 49 18.87 -14.52 -6.74
C LEU A 49 18.69 -14.92 -5.28
N GLN A 50 19.75 -14.91 -4.46
CA GLN A 50 19.62 -15.14 -3.02
C GLN A 50 18.73 -14.09 -2.33
N GLN A 51 18.83 -12.81 -2.71
CA GLN A 51 17.94 -11.75 -2.20
C GLN A 51 16.49 -12.01 -2.59
N GLU A 52 16.24 -12.41 -3.84
CA GLU A 52 14.90 -12.74 -4.33
C GLU A 52 14.31 -13.93 -3.56
N LEU A 53 15.04 -15.03 -3.42
CA LEU A 53 14.60 -16.20 -2.67
C LEU A 53 14.29 -15.86 -1.21
N ALA A 54 15.12 -15.03 -0.57
CA ALA A 54 14.87 -14.56 0.79
C ALA A 54 13.61 -13.69 0.88
N CYS A 55 13.38 -12.80 -0.09
CA CYS A 55 12.19 -11.98 -0.19
C CYS A 55 10.93 -12.86 -0.34
N CYS A 56 10.93 -13.81 -1.28
CA CYS A 56 9.81 -14.74 -1.48
C CYS A 56 9.52 -15.57 -0.22
N ASN A 57 10.56 -16.03 0.50
CA ASN A 57 10.37 -16.75 1.76
C ASN A 57 9.78 -15.88 2.89
N ALA A 58 9.90 -14.55 2.80
CA ALA A 58 9.37 -13.66 3.83
C ALA A 58 7.83 -13.75 3.96
N GLU A 59 7.10 -14.15 2.91
CA GLU A 59 5.65 -14.41 2.99
C GLU A 59 5.33 -15.57 3.94
N ASN A 60 6.08 -16.68 3.85
CA ASN A 60 5.92 -17.83 4.75
C ASN A 60 6.21 -17.44 6.20
N CYS A 61 7.27 -16.67 6.42
CA CYS A 61 7.59 -16.12 7.74
C CYS A 61 6.49 -15.20 8.25
N PHE A 62 5.97 -14.30 7.41
CA PHE A 62 4.89 -13.39 7.75
C PHE A 62 3.64 -14.17 8.18
N ASN A 63 3.18 -15.13 7.37
CA ASN A 63 1.95 -15.89 7.66
C ASN A 63 2.06 -16.66 8.98
N ARG A 64 3.21 -17.33 9.20
CA ARG A 64 3.47 -18.04 10.45
C ARG A 64 3.47 -17.11 11.66
N VAL A 65 4.24 -16.02 11.61
CA VAL A 65 4.35 -15.07 12.73
C VAL A 65 3.03 -14.33 12.97
N ALA A 66 2.27 -14.01 11.92
CA ALA A 66 0.96 -13.38 12.05
C ALA A 66 -0.06 -14.31 12.74
N GLN A 67 0.01 -15.61 12.48
CA GLN A 67 -0.80 -16.62 13.18
C GLN A 67 -0.37 -16.77 14.63
N GLU A 68 0.94 -16.89 14.91
CA GLU A 68 1.49 -16.93 16.27
C GLU A 68 1.07 -15.68 17.07
N PHE A 69 1.18 -14.49 16.46
CA PHE A 69 0.75 -13.24 17.05
C PHE A 69 -0.75 -13.20 17.35
N GLY A 70 -1.58 -13.72 16.43
CA GLY A 70 -3.03 -13.81 16.63
C GLY A 70 -3.42 -14.74 17.76
N ASN A 71 -2.75 -15.88 17.88
CA ASN A 71 -2.96 -16.82 18.98
C ASN A 71 -2.51 -16.25 20.34
N HIS A 72 -1.44 -15.44 20.35
CA HIS A 72 -0.86 -14.87 21.57
C HIS A 72 -1.60 -13.61 22.05
N PHE A 73 -1.96 -12.70 21.14
CA PHE A 73 -2.54 -11.39 21.48
C PHE A 73 -4.00 -11.21 21.03
N GLY A 74 -4.64 -12.24 20.45
CA GLY A 74 -6.02 -12.18 19.97
C GLY A 74 -6.24 -11.31 18.74
N ARG A 75 -5.18 -10.85 18.07
CA ARG A 75 -5.25 -9.95 16.91
C ARG A 75 -4.68 -10.61 15.67
N PHE A 76 -5.53 -10.90 14.70
CA PHE A 76 -5.13 -11.60 13.47
C PHE A 76 -4.82 -10.62 12.35
N TYR A 77 -3.69 -10.84 11.68
CA TYR A 77 -3.27 -10.07 10.50
C TYR A 77 -3.08 -10.99 9.30
N GLN A 78 -3.36 -10.44 8.13
CA GLN A 78 -3.22 -11.09 6.84
C GLN A 78 -2.44 -10.16 5.89
N PRO A 79 -1.88 -10.66 4.77
CA PRO A 79 -1.15 -9.82 3.81
C PRO A 79 -2.01 -8.67 3.25
N VAL A 80 -3.32 -8.92 3.16
CA VAL A 80 -4.35 -7.94 2.84
C VAL A 80 -5.49 -8.01 3.85
N GLU A 81 -6.06 -6.87 4.21
CA GLU A 81 -7.15 -6.74 5.16
C GLU A 81 -8.41 -6.28 4.42
N ARG A 82 -9.46 -7.09 4.48
CA ARG A 82 -10.77 -6.80 3.87
C ARG A 82 -11.65 -6.06 4.87
N PHE A 83 -12.33 -5.02 4.43
CA PHE A 83 -13.29 -4.28 5.24
C PHE A 83 -14.52 -3.95 4.41
N HIS A 84 -15.67 -4.51 4.80
CA HIS A 84 -16.94 -4.36 4.07
C HIS A 84 -16.82 -4.73 2.58
N LEU A 85 -16.16 -5.86 2.29
CA LEU A 85 -15.84 -6.23 0.91
C LEU A 85 -16.88 -7.15 0.28
N ASP A 86 -17.50 -8.06 1.04
CA ASP A 86 -18.32 -9.17 0.51
C ASP A 86 -19.44 -8.78 -0.49
N ASP A 87 -20.09 -7.63 -0.28
CA ASP A 87 -21.16 -7.09 -1.13
C ASP A 87 -20.75 -5.77 -1.83
N ALA A 88 -19.46 -5.42 -1.83
CA ALA A 88 -18.99 -4.14 -2.33
C ALA A 88 -19.12 -4.01 -3.85
N GLU A 89 -19.74 -2.92 -4.31
CA GLU A 89 -19.77 -2.51 -5.72
C GLU A 89 -18.56 -1.62 -6.05
N TYR A 90 -18.07 -0.86 -5.07
CA TYR A 90 -16.90 0.01 -5.18
C TYR A 90 -15.86 -0.42 -4.14
N VAL A 91 -14.66 -0.74 -4.57
CA VAL A 91 -13.57 -1.13 -3.68
C VAL A 91 -12.45 -0.11 -3.73
N PHE A 92 -12.11 0.46 -2.58
CA PHE A 92 -10.89 1.25 -2.43
C PHE A 92 -9.72 0.33 -2.05
N VAL A 93 -8.63 0.37 -2.81
CA VAL A 93 -7.37 -0.28 -2.44
C VAL A 93 -6.45 0.79 -1.87
N MET A 94 -6.04 0.62 -0.61
CA MET A 94 -5.21 1.59 0.09
C MET A 94 -4.13 0.91 0.91
N SER A 95 -3.11 1.66 1.32
CA SER A 95 -2.06 1.18 2.23
C SER A 95 -1.84 2.14 3.39
N ASN A 96 -1.13 1.67 4.41
CA ASN A 96 -0.63 2.47 5.53
C ASN A 96 -1.73 3.18 6.35
N SER A 97 -1.43 4.37 6.86
CA SER A 97 -2.26 5.14 7.80
C SER A 97 -3.52 5.74 7.16
N PHE A 98 -3.46 6.16 5.90
CA PHE A 98 -4.63 6.71 5.20
C PHE A 98 -5.70 5.66 4.93
N ALA A 99 -5.37 4.36 4.94
CA ALA A 99 -6.41 3.32 4.90
C ALA A 99 -7.39 3.42 6.08
N THR A 100 -6.99 4.01 7.23
CA THR A 100 -7.92 4.31 8.34
C THR A 100 -8.95 5.36 7.94
N LYS A 101 -8.55 6.39 7.16
CA LYS A 101 -9.51 7.35 6.58
C LYS A 101 -10.44 6.68 5.56
N GLY A 102 -9.90 5.77 4.75
CA GLY A 102 -10.70 4.92 3.86
C GLY A 102 -11.78 4.12 4.60
N LYS A 103 -11.46 3.54 5.76
CA LYS A 103 -12.47 2.85 6.60
C LYS A 103 -13.58 3.79 7.06
N SER A 104 -13.21 4.97 7.55
CA SER A 104 -14.18 5.99 7.98
C SER A 104 -15.08 6.43 6.81
N ALA A 105 -14.50 6.62 5.62
CA ALA A 105 -15.26 6.95 4.41
C ALA A 105 -16.21 5.81 4.02
N VAL A 106 -15.75 4.55 4.01
CA VAL A 106 -16.60 3.38 3.73
C VAL A 106 -17.81 3.31 4.66
N ILE A 107 -17.62 3.55 5.97
CA ILE A 107 -18.73 3.56 6.93
C ILE A 107 -19.78 4.61 6.55
N LYS A 108 -19.35 5.84 6.25
CA LYS A 108 -20.25 6.94 5.88
C LYS A 108 -20.96 6.69 4.54
N LEU A 109 -20.23 6.19 3.54
CA LEU A 109 -20.80 5.82 2.24
C LEU A 109 -21.87 4.74 2.37
N ARG A 110 -21.62 3.73 3.21
CA ARG A 110 -22.61 2.69 3.51
C ARG A 110 -23.85 3.23 4.23
N GLN A 111 -23.68 4.18 5.15
CA GLN A 111 -24.82 4.87 5.77
C GLN A 111 -25.68 5.63 4.75
N GLN A 112 -25.09 6.03 3.61
CA GLN A 112 -25.77 6.67 2.49
C GLN A 112 -26.33 5.66 1.47
N GLY A 113 -26.22 4.35 1.73
CA GLY A 113 -26.71 3.29 0.85
C GLY A 113 -25.74 2.87 -0.26
N ILE A 114 -24.51 3.41 -0.30
CA ILE A 114 -23.49 3.05 -1.28
C ILE A 114 -22.72 1.83 -0.77
N LYS A 115 -22.68 0.74 -1.56
CA LYS A 115 -21.93 -0.48 -1.22
C LYS A 115 -20.43 -0.31 -1.45
N ALA A 116 -19.80 0.50 -0.62
CA ALA A 116 -18.35 0.70 -0.63
C ALA A 116 -17.63 -0.36 0.23
N GLY A 117 -16.45 -0.77 -0.20
CA GLY A 117 -15.53 -1.64 0.51
C GLY A 117 -14.10 -1.11 0.49
N LEU A 118 -13.25 -1.66 1.35
CA LEU A 118 -11.83 -1.32 1.41
C LEU A 118 -11.00 -2.60 1.46
N LEU A 119 -9.99 -2.66 0.59
CA LEU A 119 -8.90 -3.62 0.65
C LEU A 119 -7.63 -2.88 1.11
N LYS A 120 -7.21 -3.13 2.35
CA LYS A 120 -6.00 -2.52 2.91
C LYS A 120 -4.80 -3.44 2.71
N LEU A 121 -3.77 -2.95 2.03
CA LEU A 121 -2.49 -3.65 1.90
C LEU A 121 -1.69 -3.57 3.22
N ARG A 122 -1.26 -4.73 3.73
CA ARG A 122 -0.42 -4.87 4.94
C ARG A 122 0.99 -5.31 4.58
N LEU A 123 1.11 -6.30 3.69
CA LEU A 123 2.38 -6.76 3.13
C LEU A 123 2.57 -6.12 1.75
N PHE A 124 3.71 -5.46 1.53
CA PHE A 124 4.04 -4.88 0.22
C PHE A 124 5.09 -5.72 -0.53
N ARG A 125 6.07 -6.30 0.17
CA ARG A 125 7.07 -7.20 -0.40
C ARG A 125 7.29 -8.42 0.50
N PRO A 126 7.26 -9.65 -0.05
CA PRO A 126 6.88 -9.99 -1.42
C PRO A 126 5.43 -9.55 -1.70
N PHE A 127 5.15 -9.10 -2.92
CA PHE A 127 3.85 -8.49 -3.22
C PHE A 127 2.76 -9.57 -3.21
N PRO A 128 1.68 -9.43 -2.41
CA PRO A 128 0.71 -10.51 -2.20
C PRO A 128 -0.32 -10.59 -3.34
N GLY A 129 0.16 -10.70 -4.59
CA GLY A 129 -0.67 -10.60 -5.80
C GLY A 129 -1.81 -11.61 -5.85
N LYS A 130 -1.56 -12.86 -5.44
CA LYS A 130 -2.62 -13.91 -5.36
C LYS A 130 -3.73 -13.57 -4.38
N ALA A 131 -3.36 -13.06 -3.20
CA ALA A 131 -4.35 -12.68 -2.17
C ALA A 131 -5.15 -11.44 -2.61
N ILE A 132 -4.51 -10.51 -3.33
CA ILE A 132 -5.16 -9.34 -3.93
C ILE A 132 -6.14 -9.77 -5.03
N ALA A 133 -5.69 -10.61 -5.97
CA ALA A 133 -6.53 -11.09 -7.07
C ALA A 133 -7.78 -11.79 -6.53
N SER A 134 -7.60 -12.74 -5.62
CA SER A 134 -8.72 -13.42 -4.96
C SER A 134 -9.63 -12.49 -4.16
N ALA A 135 -9.13 -11.39 -3.60
CA ALA A 135 -9.94 -10.42 -2.85
C ALA A 135 -10.68 -9.43 -3.76
N LEU A 136 -10.24 -9.24 -5.00
CA LEU A 136 -10.83 -8.29 -5.95
C LEU A 136 -11.67 -8.99 -7.04
N ALA A 137 -11.54 -10.30 -7.19
CA ALA A 137 -12.36 -11.10 -8.08
C ALA A 137 -13.86 -10.91 -7.78
N GLY A 138 -14.67 -10.70 -8.81
CA GLY A 138 -16.12 -10.48 -8.73
C GLY A 138 -16.55 -9.06 -8.37
N HIS A 139 -15.63 -8.14 -8.05
CA HIS A 139 -15.96 -6.75 -7.78
C HIS A 139 -15.93 -5.91 -9.05
N ALA A 140 -16.99 -5.13 -9.32
CA ALA A 140 -17.10 -4.39 -10.58
C ALA A 140 -16.12 -3.21 -10.72
N LYS A 141 -15.94 -2.42 -9.65
CA LYS A 141 -15.20 -1.14 -9.70
C LYS A 141 -14.19 -1.03 -8.58
N VAL A 142 -12.93 -0.83 -8.94
CA VAL A 142 -11.80 -0.69 -8.01
C VAL A 142 -11.10 0.64 -8.21
N ALA A 143 -10.79 1.34 -7.13
CA ALA A 143 -9.88 2.50 -7.15
C ALA A 143 -8.66 2.22 -6.29
N VAL A 144 -7.48 2.28 -6.88
CA VAL A 144 -6.20 2.15 -6.19
C VAL A 144 -5.70 3.53 -5.81
N ILE A 145 -5.66 3.83 -4.51
CA ILE A 145 -5.31 5.14 -3.98
C ILE A 145 -3.87 5.13 -3.50
N ASP A 146 -3.01 5.75 -4.29
CA ASP A 146 -1.57 5.89 -4.04
C ASP A 146 -1.27 7.23 -3.34
N GLN A 147 -0.61 7.15 -2.18
CA GLN A 147 0.01 8.30 -1.50
C GLN A 147 1.44 8.53 -1.96
N ASN A 148 1.67 8.30 -3.24
CA ASN A 148 2.95 8.47 -3.92
C ASN A 148 2.67 8.85 -5.36
N LEU A 149 3.69 9.40 -6.00
CA LEU A 149 3.64 9.74 -7.42
C LEU A 149 4.96 9.35 -8.05
N ALA A 150 4.91 8.43 -9.00
CA ALA A 150 5.96 8.17 -9.98
C ALA A 150 5.67 9.05 -11.22
N PRO A 151 6.41 10.15 -11.43
CA PRO A 151 6.16 11.06 -12.54
C PRO A 151 6.18 10.32 -13.89
N GLY A 152 5.16 10.55 -14.72
CA GLY A 152 4.98 9.87 -16.01
C GLY A 152 4.24 8.52 -15.95
N MET A 153 3.99 7.97 -14.75
CA MET A 153 3.27 6.70 -14.57
C MET A 153 2.03 6.82 -13.68
N GLY A 154 2.07 7.69 -12.66
CA GLY A 154 1.02 7.77 -11.65
C GLY A 154 1.45 7.07 -10.36
N GLY A 155 0.58 6.27 -9.75
CA GLY A 155 0.86 5.58 -8.49
C GLY A 155 1.70 4.32 -8.70
N ILE A 156 2.53 3.95 -7.72
CA ILE A 156 3.37 2.74 -7.82
C ILE A 156 2.60 1.45 -7.49
N ILE A 157 1.53 1.51 -6.70
CA ILE A 157 0.76 0.32 -6.31
C ILE A 157 -0.17 -0.08 -7.44
N TYR A 158 -0.79 0.89 -8.13
CA TYR A 158 -1.73 0.63 -9.22
C TYR A 158 -1.23 -0.38 -10.28
N PRO A 159 -0.01 -0.25 -10.86
CA PRO A 159 0.50 -1.23 -11.82
C PRO A 159 0.63 -2.64 -11.24
N GLU A 160 0.97 -2.78 -9.96
CA GLU A 160 1.12 -4.09 -9.31
C GLU A 160 -0.24 -4.76 -9.06
N ILE A 161 -1.27 -3.97 -8.74
CA ILE A 161 -2.66 -4.45 -8.67
C ILE A 161 -3.13 -4.92 -10.04
N VAL A 162 -2.95 -4.11 -11.08
CA VAL A 162 -3.35 -4.46 -12.46
C VAL A 162 -2.61 -5.71 -12.94
N THR A 163 -1.30 -5.81 -12.67
CA THR A 163 -0.50 -6.99 -13.02
C THR A 163 -0.98 -8.23 -12.28
N SER A 164 -1.36 -8.11 -11.01
CA SER A 164 -1.87 -9.25 -10.22
C SER A 164 -3.21 -9.77 -10.72
N LEU A 165 -3.99 -8.94 -11.41
CA LEU A 165 -5.30 -9.25 -11.97
C LEU A 165 -5.25 -9.67 -13.45
N TYR A 166 -4.06 -9.72 -14.05
CA TYR A 166 -3.92 -9.90 -15.50
C TYR A 166 -4.58 -11.21 -15.98
N ASP A 167 -4.33 -12.31 -15.27
CA ASP A 167 -4.86 -13.64 -15.58
C ASP A 167 -6.15 -13.98 -14.81
N GLU A 168 -6.69 -13.05 -14.02
CA GLU A 168 -7.93 -13.26 -13.27
C GLU A 168 -9.14 -13.12 -14.21
N GLN A 169 -9.94 -14.18 -14.31
CA GLN A 169 -11.08 -14.24 -15.24
C GLN A 169 -12.20 -13.31 -14.80
N ASP A 170 -12.45 -13.27 -13.48
CA ASP A 170 -13.49 -12.44 -12.87
C ASP A 170 -12.90 -11.13 -12.33
N ARG A 171 -11.93 -10.56 -13.05
CA ARG A 171 -11.28 -9.31 -12.65
C ARG A 171 -12.26 -8.13 -12.75
N PRO A 172 -12.03 -7.06 -11.96
CA PRO A 172 -12.84 -5.86 -12.05
C PRO A 172 -12.93 -5.26 -13.45
N GLU A 173 -14.15 -4.86 -13.84
CA GLU A 173 -14.41 -4.20 -15.13
C GLU A 173 -13.69 -2.85 -15.23
N LYS A 174 -13.57 -2.15 -14.08
CA LYS A 174 -12.96 -0.83 -13.99
C LYS A 174 -11.96 -0.77 -12.85
N ILE A 175 -10.72 -0.38 -13.18
CA ILE A 175 -9.66 -0.13 -12.19
C ILE A 175 -9.13 1.28 -12.42
N LEU A 176 -9.31 2.16 -11.44
CA LEU A 176 -8.87 3.54 -11.48
C LEU A 176 -7.58 3.72 -10.66
N SER A 177 -6.57 4.37 -11.23
CA SER A 177 -5.46 4.91 -10.45
C SER A 177 -5.86 6.25 -9.85
N VAL A 178 -5.65 6.44 -8.55
CA VAL A 178 -5.95 7.68 -7.83
C VAL A 178 -4.72 8.13 -7.07
N ILE A 179 -4.34 9.39 -7.24
CA ILE A 179 -3.25 10.03 -6.50
C ILE A 179 -3.85 10.98 -5.46
N GLY A 180 -3.59 10.70 -4.19
CA GLY A 180 -4.16 11.45 -3.07
C GLY A 180 -3.27 11.39 -1.84
N GLY A 181 -3.46 12.33 -0.90
CA GLY A 181 -2.73 12.32 0.36
C GLY A 181 -1.24 12.68 0.27
N LEU A 182 -0.77 13.21 -0.87
CA LEU A 182 0.61 13.62 -1.04
C LEU A 182 1.02 14.67 -0.01
N GLY A 183 2.22 14.53 0.57
CA GLY A 183 2.73 15.45 1.59
C GLY A 183 1.91 15.46 2.89
N GLY A 184 1.08 14.44 3.14
CA GLY A 184 0.19 14.40 4.30
C GLY A 184 -1.05 15.28 4.15
N LYS A 185 -1.34 15.76 2.94
CA LYS A 185 -2.62 16.43 2.64
C LYS A 185 -3.78 15.53 3.05
N ASP A 186 -4.79 16.10 3.70
CA ASP A 186 -5.93 15.31 4.12
C ASP A 186 -6.77 14.83 2.91
N MET A 187 -7.49 13.73 3.09
CA MET A 187 -8.53 13.24 2.20
C MET A 187 -9.86 13.22 2.95
N ASP A 188 -10.85 13.93 2.42
CA ASP A 188 -12.16 14.06 3.03
C ASP A 188 -13.22 13.19 2.34
N ASP A 189 -14.46 13.22 2.83
CA ASP A 189 -15.54 12.40 2.27
C ASP A 189 -15.90 12.81 0.83
N GLN A 190 -15.67 14.06 0.43
CA GLN A 190 -15.94 14.55 -0.92
C GLN A 190 -14.93 13.96 -1.92
N ASP A 191 -13.68 13.77 -1.50
CA ASP A 191 -12.67 13.08 -2.31
C ASP A 191 -13.12 11.64 -2.64
N PHE A 192 -13.61 10.88 -1.66
CA PHE A 192 -14.09 9.51 -1.90
C PHE A 192 -15.34 9.48 -2.79
N MET A 193 -16.25 10.44 -2.64
CA MET A 193 -17.38 10.59 -3.56
C MET A 193 -16.94 10.96 -4.97
N SER A 194 -15.92 11.81 -5.12
CA SER A 194 -15.33 12.16 -6.42
C SER A 194 -14.75 10.95 -7.13
N ILE A 195 -14.08 10.05 -6.39
CA ILE A 195 -13.58 8.77 -6.92
C ILE A 195 -14.73 7.91 -7.46
N ILE A 196 -15.81 7.75 -6.68
CA ILE A 196 -17.00 6.96 -7.09
C ILE A 196 -17.62 7.54 -8.36
N ASN A 197 -17.87 8.85 -8.36
CA ASN A 197 -18.43 9.55 -9.53
C ASN A 197 -17.54 9.38 -10.77
N HIS A 198 -16.23 9.32 -10.60
CA HIS A 198 -15.29 9.10 -11.70
C HIS A 198 -15.30 7.65 -12.21
N LEU A 199 -15.44 6.67 -11.32
CA LEU A 199 -15.62 5.25 -11.69
C LEU A 199 -16.94 4.99 -12.45
N ASP A 200 -17.96 5.82 -12.23
CA ASP A 200 -19.25 5.71 -12.90
C ASP A 200 -19.28 6.29 -14.32
N LYS A 201 -18.29 7.10 -14.70
CA LYS A 201 -18.19 7.63 -16.06
C LYS A 201 -17.99 6.51 -17.08
N THR A 202 -18.63 6.63 -18.26
CA THR A 202 -18.45 5.69 -19.38
C THR A 202 -16.99 5.66 -19.83
N GLU A 203 -16.40 6.83 -20.02
CA GLU A 203 -14.97 7.00 -20.27
C GLU A 203 -14.32 7.69 -19.07
N MET A 204 -13.25 7.09 -18.54
CA MET A 204 -12.52 7.64 -17.41
C MET A 204 -11.07 7.91 -17.80
N THR A 205 -10.56 9.06 -17.35
CA THR A 205 -9.13 9.35 -17.39
C THR A 205 -8.45 8.74 -16.17
N SER A 206 -7.26 8.14 -16.35
CA SER A 206 -6.47 7.56 -15.27
C SER A 206 -5.00 8.00 -15.45
N PRO A 207 -4.31 8.47 -14.38
CA PRO A 207 -4.79 8.58 -13.00
C PRO A 207 -5.71 9.79 -12.75
N LEU A 208 -6.58 9.68 -11.75
CA LEU A 208 -7.30 10.79 -11.12
C LEU A 208 -6.40 11.43 -10.05
N TYR A 209 -6.20 12.75 -10.13
CA TYR A 209 -5.47 13.50 -9.11
C TYR A 209 -6.42 14.22 -8.18
N LEU A 210 -6.35 13.94 -6.87
CA LEU A 210 -7.16 14.60 -5.83
C LEU A 210 -6.53 15.95 -5.43
N TYR A 211 -6.39 16.84 -6.41
CA TYR A 211 -5.98 18.22 -6.21
C TYR A 211 -7.22 19.11 -6.09
N GLY A 212 -7.27 19.90 -5.03
CA GLY A 212 -8.34 20.86 -4.78
C GLY A 212 -8.00 22.23 -5.35
N GLU A 213 -8.96 23.16 -5.26
CA GLU A 213 -8.78 24.55 -5.70
C GLU A 213 -7.57 25.24 -5.04
N SER A 214 -7.32 24.93 -3.76
CA SER A 214 -6.17 25.46 -3.02
C SER A 214 -4.84 25.06 -3.63
N ASP A 215 -4.72 23.83 -4.13
CA ASP A 215 -3.47 23.33 -4.71
C ASP A 215 -3.22 23.99 -6.07
N VAL A 216 -4.27 24.13 -6.87
CA VAL A 216 -4.22 24.81 -8.17
C VAL A 216 -3.87 26.29 -8.00
N SER A 217 -4.50 26.96 -7.02
CA SER A 217 -4.21 28.36 -6.69
C SER A 217 -2.76 28.52 -6.21
N GLY A 218 -2.29 27.63 -5.32
CA GLY A 218 -0.92 27.61 -4.84
C GLY A 218 0.09 27.40 -5.99
N PHE A 219 -0.17 26.45 -6.87
CA PHE A 219 0.65 26.19 -8.05
C PHE A 219 0.72 27.41 -8.96
N ASN A 220 -0.43 28.00 -9.31
CA ASN A 220 -0.49 29.18 -10.18
C ASN A 220 0.25 30.38 -9.58
N ARG A 221 0.13 30.60 -8.27
CA ARG A 221 0.87 31.65 -7.55
C ARG A 221 2.39 31.44 -7.64
N LEU A 222 2.85 30.20 -7.44
CA LEU A 222 4.28 29.87 -7.56
C LEU A 222 4.79 30.08 -8.99
N GLN A 223 4.00 29.70 -10.00
CA GLN A 223 4.34 29.92 -11.41
C GLN A 223 4.45 31.42 -11.74
N GLN A 224 3.54 32.25 -11.22
CA GLN A 224 3.62 33.70 -11.41
C GLN A 224 4.91 34.27 -10.81
N ILE A 225 5.25 33.89 -9.57
CA ILE A 225 6.49 34.34 -8.90
C ILE A 225 7.73 33.90 -9.69
N ALA A 226 7.75 32.68 -10.21
CA ALA A 226 8.85 32.17 -11.02
C ALA A 226 9.05 32.97 -12.31
N LYS A 227 7.94 33.32 -13.01
CA LYS A 227 7.97 34.15 -14.21
C LYS A 227 8.52 35.56 -13.93
N PHE A 228 8.04 36.22 -12.86
CA PHE A 228 8.54 37.54 -12.47
C PHE A 228 10.05 37.56 -12.16
N LYS A 229 10.63 36.47 -11.63
CA LYS A 229 12.08 36.37 -11.40
C LYS A 229 12.90 36.21 -12.68
N GLY A 230 12.33 35.59 -13.72
CA GLY A 230 13.00 35.41 -15.02
C GLY A 230 13.02 36.67 -15.89
N GLU A 231 12.14 37.64 -15.62
CA GLU A 231 12.11 38.94 -16.32
C GLU A 231 13.09 39.97 -15.72
N LEU A 232 13.62 39.71 -14.51
CA LEU A 232 14.56 40.57 -13.79
C LEU A 232 16.04 40.14 -13.95
N SER A 233 16.32 39.10 -14.75
CA SER A 233 17.67 38.57 -15.01
C SER A 233 18.17 38.89 -16.40
#